data_AF-A0A529PVU1-F1
#
_entry.id   AF-A0A529PVU1-F1
#
_cell.length_a   1.000
_cell.length_b   1.000
_cell.length_c   1.000
_cell.angle_alpha   90.00
_cell.angle_beta   90.00
_cell.angle_gamma   90.00
#
_symmetry.space_group_name_H-M   'P 1'
#
loop_
_entity.id
_entity.type
_entity.pdbx_description
1 polymer ?
#
loop_
_entity_poly.entity_id
_entity_poly.type
_entity_poly.pdbx_seq_one_letter_code
_entity_poly.pdbx_strand_id
1 'polypeptide(L)'
;SNALNSGIRRLGVATQYKAHSLIRHLQRGWNFLRPERNESFDILPASQRVSETQWYEGTADAVYQNIDIIEAYGPEYMVILAGDHIYK
;
A
#
# COMPACT_ATOMS: atom_id res chain seq x y z
N SER A 1 -3.86 10.04 -6.38
CA SER A 1 -5.24 10.58 -6.41
C SER A 1 -6.16 9.86 -7.39
N ASN A 2 -5.65 9.29 -8.49
CA ASN A 2 -6.47 8.60 -9.51
C ASN A 2 -7.34 7.48 -8.91
N ALA A 3 -6.79 6.67 -8.00
CA ALA A 3 -7.54 5.64 -7.28
C ALA A 3 -8.77 6.20 -6.52
N LEU A 4 -8.58 7.25 -5.70
CA LEU A 4 -9.68 7.89 -4.98
C LEU A 4 -10.73 8.52 -5.92
N ASN A 5 -10.28 9.19 -6.98
CA ASN A 5 -11.16 9.78 -7.98
C ASN A 5 -11.95 8.72 -8.77
N SER A 6 -11.44 7.49 -8.86
CA SER A 6 -12.08 6.35 -9.51
C SER A 6 -12.97 5.55 -8.54
N GLY A 7 -13.16 6.02 -7.31
CA GLY A 7 -13.98 5.35 -6.30
C GLY A 7 -13.28 4.21 -5.54
N ILE A 8 -11.99 3.98 -5.74
CA ILE A 8 -11.21 2.98 -5.00
C ILE A 8 -10.92 3.54 -3.59
N ARG A 9 -11.46 2.88 -2.57
CA ARG A 9 -11.42 3.33 -1.16
C ARG A 9 -10.48 2.55 -0.26
N ARG A 10 -9.95 1.42 -0.72
CA ARG A 10 -8.92 0.64 -0.06
C ARG A 10 -7.64 0.78 -0.84
N LEU A 11 -6.59 1.28 -0.21
CA LEU A 11 -5.30 1.51 -0.84
C LEU A 11 -4.20 0.89 0.01
N GLY A 12 -3.25 0.21 -0.65
CA GLY A 12 -2.02 -0.27 -0.04
C GLY A 12 -0.82 0.33 -0.77
N VAL A 13 0.20 0.76 -0.02
CA VAL A 13 1.46 1.26 -0.60
C VAL A 13 2.61 0.42 -0.08
N ALA A 14 3.14 -0.44 -0.94
CA ALA A 14 4.38 -1.15 -0.68
C ALA A 14 5.57 -0.18 -0.76
N THR A 15 6.38 -0.13 0.30
CA THR A 15 7.56 0.73 0.37
C THR A 15 8.80 -0.10 0.64
N GLN A 16 9.92 0.27 0.03
CA GLN A 16 11.18 -0.46 0.16
C GLN A 16 12.32 0.51 0.56
N TYR A 17 13.27 0.79 -0.34
CA TYR A 17 14.46 1.57 -0.01
C TYR A 17 14.15 3.04 0.34
N LYS A 18 14.84 3.56 1.38
CA LYS A 18 14.83 4.98 1.77
C LYS A 18 13.42 5.58 1.93
N ALA A 19 12.47 4.79 2.43
CA ALA A 19 11.05 5.16 2.47
C ALA A 19 10.66 6.20 3.53
N HIS A 20 11.56 6.63 4.42
CA HIS A 20 11.22 7.48 5.58
C HIS A 20 10.44 8.76 5.23
N SER A 21 10.91 9.52 4.22
CA SER A 21 10.24 10.74 3.78
C SER A 21 8.89 10.45 3.14
N LEU A 22 8.79 9.36 2.36
CA LEU A 22 7.55 8.90 1.74
C LEU A 22 6.53 8.47 2.82
N ILE A 23 6.93 7.62 3.77
CA ILE A 23 6.07 7.17 4.87
C ILE A 23 5.55 8.38 5.65
N ARG A 24 6.43 9.35 5.98
CA ARG A 24 6.02 10.59 6.64
C ARG A 24 5.01 11.39 5.81
N HIS A 25 5.20 11.47 4.50
CA HIS A 25 4.26 12.14 3.60
C HIS A 25 2.91 11.44 3.59
N LEU A 26 2.89 10.11 3.48
CA LEU A 26 1.66 9.31 3.48
C LEU A 26 0.91 9.42 4.82
N GLN A 27 1.61 9.30 5.95
CA GLN A 27 1.01 9.45 7.28
C GLN A 27 0.39 10.82 7.54
N ARG A 28 0.94 11.90 6.94
CA ARG A 28 0.42 13.26 7.12
C ARG A 28 -0.66 13.61 6.10
N GLY A 29 -0.49 13.17 4.86
CA GLY A 29 -1.34 13.56 3.73
C GLY A 29 -2.50 12.61 3.46
N TRP A 30 -2.44 11.35 3.91
CA TRP A 30 -3.39 10.29 3.57
C TRP A 30 -4.09 9.66 4.80
N ASN A 31 -4.11 10.36 5.94
CA ASN A 31 -4.71 9.88 7.20
C ASN A 31 -6.23 10.14 7.35
N PHE A 32 -6.90 10.58 6.27
CA PHE A 32 -8.30 10.98 6.29
C PHE A 32 -9.27 9.83 5.99
N LEU A 33 -8.77 8.66 5.59
CA LEU A 33 -9.56 7.46 5.31
C LEU A 33 -9.99 6.78 6.62
N ARG A 34 -11.22 6.26 6.64
CA ARG A 34 -11.88 5.75 7.85
C ARG A 34 -12.34 4.30 7.67
N PRO A 35 -11.85 3.33 8.46
CA PRO A 35 -12.28 1.93 8.39
C PRO A 35 -13.79 1.75 8.55
N GLU A 36 -14.46 2.58 9.35
CA GLU A 36 -15.91 2.53 9.57
C GLU A 36 -16.72 2.83 8.31
N ARG A 37 -16.10 3.50 7.34
CA ARG A 37 -16.68 3.83 6.03
C ARG A 37 -16.25 2.85 4.94
N ASN A 38 -15.68 1.72 5.33
CA ASN A 38 -15.09 0.73 4.42
C ASN A 38 -13.92 1.28 3.59
N GLU A 39 -13.18 2.24 4.16
CA GLU A 39 -12.00 2.86 3.56
C GLU A 39 -10.73 2.42 4.31
N SER A 40 -9.63 2.19 3.60
CA SER A 40 -8.35 1.85 4.23
C SER A 40 -7.17 2.44 3.47
N PHE A 41 -6.10 2.73 4.22
CA PHE A 41 -4.82 3.17 3.68
C PHE A 41 -3.69 2.51 4.45
N ASP A 42 -3.10 1.48 3.86
CA ASP A 42 -2.08 0.67 4.50
C ASP A 42 -0.70 0.98 3.93
N ILE A 43 0.26 1.28 4.81
CA ILE A 43 1.66 1.44 4.44
C ILE A 43 2.34 0.11 4.72
N LEU A 44 2.89 -0.52 3.69
CA LEU A 44 3.42 -1.88 3.71
C LEU A 44 4.95 -1.82 3.51
N PRO A 45 5.75 -1.61 4.57
CA PRO A 45 7.19 -1.56 4.43
C PRO A 45 7.80 -2.96 4.25
N ALA A 46 8.79 -3.06 3.37
CA ALA A 46 9.72 -4.18 3.36
C ALA A 46 10.40 -4.28 4.74
N SER A 47 10.58 -5.51 5.24
CA SER A 47 11.28 -5.84 6.50
C SER A 47 10.50 -5.87 7.83
N GLN A 48 9.18 -5.64 7.91
CA GLN A 48 8.51 -5.65 9.23
C GLN A 48 7.82 -6.96 9.64
N ARG A 49 7.67 -7.95 8.75
CA ARG A 49 6.84 -9.13 9.05
C ARG A 49 7.57 -10.46 9.18
N VAL A 50 8.68 -10.66 8.48
CA VAL A 50 9.37 -11.97 8.46
C VAL A 50 10.78 -11.91 9.05
N SER A 51 11.52 -10.81 8.81
CA SER A 51 12.84 -10.53 9.40
C SER A 51 13.24 -9.08 9.09
N GLU A 52 13.99 -8.42 9.98
CA GLU A 52 14.59 -7.09 9.73
C GLU A 52 15.51 -7.07 8.48
N THR A 53 15.96 -8.24 8.03
CA THR A 53 16.83 -8.39 6.85
C THR A 53 16.12 -8.78 5.57
N GLN A 54 14.82 -9.10 5.61
CA GLN A 54 14.10 -9.58 4.43
C GLN A 54 13.47 -8.42 3.66
N TRP A 55 14.06 -8.13 2.52
CA TRP A 55 13.56 -7.17 1.54
C TRP A 55 12.55 -7.83 0.60
N TYR A 56 11.80 -7.03 -0.15
CA TYR A 56 11.07 -7.56 -1.29
C TYR A 56 12.07 -7.97 -2.39
N GLU A 57 11.99 -9.22 -2.84
CA GLU A 57 12.79 -9.76 -3.95
C GLU A 57 12.36 -9.18 -5.30
N GLY A 58 11.15 -8.61 -5.37
CA GLY A 58 10.60 -7.93 -6.53
C GLY A 58 9.20 -7.37 -6.26
N THR A 59 8.57 -6.78 -7.28
CA THR A 59 7.22 -6.20 -7.15
C THR A 59 6.15 -7.24 -6.87
N ALA A 60 6.24 -8.43 -7.48
CA ALA A 60 5.34 -9.54 -7.20
C ALA A 60 5.54 -10.09 -5.78
N ASP A 61 6.79 -10.18 -5.32
CA ASP A 61 7.12 -10.60 -3.95
C ASP A 61 6.59 -9.59 -2.92
N ALA A 62 6.62 -8.29 -3.23
CA ALA A 62 5.99 -7.28 -2.38
C ALA A 62 4.48 -7.49 -2.19
N VAL A 63 3.78 -8.00 -3.22
CA VAL A 63 2.37 -8.38 -3.08
C VAL A 63 2.23 -9.66 -2.28
N TYR A 64 3.05 -10.67 -2.58
CA TYR A 64 3.01 -11.98 -1.92
C TYR A 64 3.27 -11.88 -0.40
N GLN A 65 4.29 -11.13 0.03
CA GLN A 65 4.60 -10.95 1.45
C GLN A 65 3.50 -10.24 2.25
N ASN A 66 2.52 -9.61 1.59
CA ASN A 66 1.40 -8.91 2.24
C ASN A 66 0.03 -9.54 1.91
N ILE A 67 0.02 -10.79 1.42
CA ILE A 67 -1.22 -11.45 0.98
C ILE A 67 -2.25 -11.59 2.11
N ASP A 68 -1.80 -11.79 3.35
CA ASP A 68 -2.67 -11.93 4.52
C ASP A 68 -3.44 -10.63 4.85
N ILE A 69 -2.84 -9.46 4.62
CA ILE A 69 -3.52 -8.16 4.75
C ILE A 69 -4.57 -8.00 3.65
N ILE A 70 -4.19 -8.37 2.42
CA ILE A 70 -5.06 -8.26 1.26
C ILE A 70 -6.29 -9.17 1.42
N GLU A 71 -6.08 -10.43 1.81
CA GLU A 71 -7.13 -11.41 2.02
C GLU A 71 -8.09 -10.99 3.14
N ALA A 72 -7.58 -10.33 4.20
CA ALA A 72 -8.42 -9.79 5.27
C ALA A 72 -9.43 -8.73 4.78
N TYR A 73 -9.15 -8.06 3.66
CA TYR A 73 -10.11 -7.13 3.03
C TYR A 73 -11.10 -7.78 2.08
N GLY A 74 -10.89 -9.04 1.70
CA GLY A 74 -11.73 -9.79 0.75
C GLY A 74 -12.06 -9.07 -0.56
N PRO A 75 -11.09 -8.43 -1.26
CA PRO A 75 -11.39 -7.73 -2.51
C PRO A 75 -11.70 -8.71 -3.65
N GLU A 76 -12.70 -8.40 -4.47
CA GLU A 76 -13.01 -9.16 -5.69
C GLU A 76 -12.00 -8.89 -6.81
N TYR A 77 -11.48 -7.65 -6.87
CA TYR A 77 -10.53 -7.20 -7.88
C TYR A 77 -9.34 -6.49 -7.24
N MET A 78 -8.17 -6.64 -7.85
CA MET A 78 -6.94 -5.95 -7.47
C MET A 78 -6.41 -5.11 -8.64
N VAL A 79 -6.04 -3.86 -8.35
CA VAL A 79 -5.44 -2.94 -9.32
C VAL A 79 -4.01 -2.65 -8.88
N ILE A 80 -3.04 -3.09 -9.67
CA ILE A 80 -1.61 -2.85 -9.42
C ILE A 80 -1.18 -1.58 -10.15
N LEU A 81 -0.63 -0.61 -9.41
CA LEU A 81 -0.21 0.69 -9.95
C LEU A 81 1.28 0.93 -9.64
N ALA A 82 2.00 1.44 -10.62
CA ALA A 82 3.32 2.03 -10.41
C ALA A 82 3.15 3.45 -9.81
N GLY A 83 3.77 3.71 -8.66
CA GLY A 83 3.60 4.94 -7.89
C GLY A 83 4.53 6.10 -8.30
N ASP A 84 5.39 5.88 -9.28
CA ASP A 84 6.45 6.79 -9.75
C ASP A 84 6.11 7.48 -11.08
N HIS A 85 4.97 7.15 -11.69
CA HIS A 85 4.49 7.79 -12.92
C HIS A 85 3.52 8.94 -12.64
N ILE A 86 3.64 10.02 -13.43
CA ILE A 86 2.71 11.16 -13.40
C ILE A 86 1.73 11.02 -14.57
N TYR A 87 0.47 10.71 -14.27
CA TYR A 87 -0.62 10.61 -15.24
C TYR A 87 -1.96 10.97 -14.58
N LYS A 88 -2.99 11.18 -15.40
CA LYS A 88 -4.38 11.36 -14.95
C LYS A 88 -5.26 10.31 -15.58
#